data_AF-A0AAN7WIQ3-F1
#
_entry.id   AF-A0AAN7WIQ3-F1
#
_cell.length_a   1.000
_cell.length_b   1.000
_cell.length_c   1.000
_cell.angle_alpha   90.00
_cell.angle_beta   90.00
_cell.angle_gamma   90.00
#
_symmetry.space_group_name_H-M   'P 1'
#
loop_
_entity.id
_entity.type
_entity.pdbx_description
1 polymer ?
#
loop_
_entity_poly.entity_id
_entity_poly.type
_entity_poly.pdbx_seq_one_letter_code
_entity_poly.pdbx_strand_id
1 'polypeptide(L)'
;MAHFGHARVCPHIQSETQVRAMLEALRHSNEPEHLVNEAKRYLRGLKGSIVHQKKQKEAKEHAAKEAEAAAAYQAARAPVWRSGAPAVGGAGNGTSMY
;
A
#
# COMPACT_ATOMS: atom_id res chain seq x y z
N MET A 1 -11.51 -20.10 8.65
CA MET A 1 -10.97 -18.75 8.36
C MET A 1 -11.94 -18.07 7.42
N ALA A 2 -12.75 -17.16 7.96
CA ALA A 2 -13.78 -16.42 7.24
C ALA A 2 -13.55 -14.95 7.57
N HIS A 3 -13.30 -14.13 6.56
CA HIS A 3 -13.09 -12.69 6.74
C HIS A 3 -14.28 -11.97 6.12
N PHE A 4 -15.12 -11.39 6.97
CA PHE A 4 -16.05 -10.32 6.61
C PHE A 4 -15.28 -9.00 6.74
N GLY A 5 -15.02 -8.31 5.63
CA GLY A 5 -14.36 -7.01 5.71
C GLY A 5 -13.81 -6.46 4.40
N HIS A 6 -14.49 -5.44 3.88
CA HIS A 6 -14.01 -4.31 3.07
C HIS A 6 -13.41 -4.56 1.66
N ALA A 7 -12.83 -5.72 1.36
CA ALA A 7 -12.26 -5.99 0.03
C ALA A 7 -13.16 -6.92 -0.80
N ARG A 8 -13.52 -6.49 -2.02
CA ARG A 8 -14.23 -7.32 -3.04
C ARG A 8 -13.38 -8.49 -3.58
N VAL A 9 -12.26 -8.78 -2.93
CA VAL A 9 -11.20 -9.68 -3.35
C VAL A 9 -10.90 -10.57 -2.15
N CYS A 10 -10.94 -11.90 -2.34
CA CYS A 10 -10.59 -12.83 -1.29
C CYS A 10 -9.21 -12.46 -0.72
N PRO A 11 -9.12 -12.03 0.55
CA PRO A 11 -7.90 -11.42 1.09
C PRO A 11 -6.72 -12.40 1.13
N HIS A 12 -6.98 -13.71 1.03
CA HIS A 12 -5.94 -14.75 1.02
C HIS A 12 -5.36 -15.05 -0.36
N ILE A 13 -6.03 -14.63 -1.44
CA ILE A 13 -5.59 -14.93 -2.79
C ILE A 13 -4.86 -13.70 -3.32
N GLN A 14 -3.55 -13.66 -3.09
CA GLN A 14 -2.66 -12.56 -3.47
C GLN A 14 -1.66 -12.94 -4.58
N SER A 15 -1.70 -14.21 -5.02
CA SER A 15 -0.75 -14.75 -5.99
C SER A 15 -1.39 -14.92 -7.37
N GLU A 16 -0.84 -14.24 -8.38
CA GLU A 16 -1.28 -14.41 -9.77
C GLU A 16 -1.06 -15.84 -10.27
N THR A 17 0.04 -16.49 -9.88
CA THR A 17 0.32 -17.89 -10.23
C THR A 17 -0.74 -18.83 -9.65
N GLN A 18 -1.15 -18.59 -8.40
CA GLN A 18 -2.23 -19.35 -7.77
C GLN A 18 -3.54 -19.16 -8.55
N VAL A 19 -3.89 -17.92 -8.93
CA VAL A 19 -5.10 -17.65 -9.71
C VAL A 19 -5.06 -18.33 -11.09
N ARG A 20 -3.89 -18.40 -11.75
CA ARG A 20 -3.72 -19.14 -13.00
C ARG A 20 -3.94 -20.65 -12.80
N ALA A 21 -3.41 -21.23 -11.72
CA ALA A 21 -3.64 -22.64 -11.38
C ALA A 21 -5.13 -22.93 -11.10
N MET A 22 -5.82 -22.02 -10.41
CA MET A 22 -7.27 -22.14 -10.16
C MET A 22 -8.08 -22.08 -11.47
N LEU A 23 -7.73 -21.20 -12.40
CA LEU A 23 -8.37 -21.13 -13.71
C LEU A 23 -8.16 -22.41 -14.52
N GLU A 24 -6.98 -23.02 -14.42
CA GLU A 24 -6.69 -24.31 -15.06
C GLU A 24 -7.52 -25.44 -14.44
N ALA A 25 -7.61 -25.49 -13.10
CA ALA A 25 -8.44 -26.48 -12.41
C ALA A 25 -9.93 -26.41 -12.85
N LEU A 26 -10.46 -25.21 -13.07
CA LEU A 26 -11.84 -25.03 -13.57
C LEU A 26 -12.08 -25.59 -14.98
N ARG A 27 -11.04 -25.91 -15.76
CA ARG A 27 -11.19 -26.57 -17.08
C ARG A 27 -11.50 -28.05 -16.95
N HIS A 28 -11.16 -28.66 -15.81
CA HIS A 28 -11.35 -30.06 -15.52
C HIS A 28 -12.46 -30.30 -14.48
N SER A 29 -13.25 -29.26 -14.17
CA SER A 29 -14.35 -29.33 -13.21
C SER A 29 -15.55 -30.07 -13.82
N ASN A 30 -16.19 -30.93 -13.03
CA ASN A 30 -17.46 -31.58 -13.38
C ASN A 30 -18.70 -30.82 -12.87
N GLU A 31 -18.50 -29.59 -12.38
CA GLU A 31 -19.57 -28.70 -11.94
C GLU A 31 -20.40 -28.15 -13.12
N PRO A 32 -21.67 -27.76 -12.89
CA PRO A 32 -22.50 -27.08 -13.88
C PRO A 32 -21.82 -25.88 -14.53
N GLU A 33 -22.04 -25.71 -15.84
CA GLU A 33 -21.35 -24.69 -16.64
C GLU A 33 -21.53 -23.27 -16.10
N HIS A 34 -22.73 -22.95 -15.59
CA HIS A 34 -23.02 -21.64 -15.03
C HIS A 34 -22.14 -21.31 -13.80
N LEU A 35 -21.88 -22.29 -12.93
CA LEU A 35 -20.99 -22.12 -11.77
C LEU A 35 -19.54 -21.96 -12.23
N VAL A 36 -19.11 -22.77 -13.20
CA VAL A 36 -17.75 -22.69 -13.76
C VAL A 36 -17.50 -21.34 -14.42
N ASN A 37 -18.47 -20.81 -15.16
CA ASN A 37 -18.39 -19.53 -15.83
C ASN A 37 -18.35 -18.37 -14.83
N GLU A 38 -19.16 -18.42 -13.77
CA GLU A 38 -19.14 -17.44 -12.70
C GLU A 38 -17.79 -17.44 -11.95
N ALA A 39 -17.26 -18.62 -11.61
CA ALA A 39 -15.96 -18.76 -10.98
C ALA A 39 -14.82 -18.23 -11.88
N LYS A 40 -14.83 -18.55 -13.17
CA LYS A 40 -13.87 -18.01 -14.15
C LYS A 40 -13.93 -16.49 -14.22
N ARG A 41 -15.14 -15.90 -14.25
CA ARG A 41 -15.33 -14.45 -14.24
C ARG A 41 -14.74 -13.81 -12.98
N TYR A 42 -15.01 -14.39 -11.81
CA TYR A 42 -14.45 -13.91 -10.55
C TYR A 42 -12.91 -13.95 -10.55
N LEU A 43 -12.32 -15.08 -10.91
CA LEU A 43 -10.86 -15.27 -10.92
C LEU A 43 -10.14 -14.33 -11.90
N ARG A 44 -10.74 -14.04 -13.06
CA ARG A 44 -10.21 -13.05 -14.01
C ARG A 44 -10.22 -11.64 -13.43
N GLY A 45 -11.31 -11.24 -12.77
CA GLY A 45 -11.39 -9.95 -12.08
C GLY A 45 -10.37 -9.85 -10.94
N LEU A 46 -10.24 -10.91 -10.16
CA LEU A 46 -9.27 -11.04 -9.07
C LEU A 46 -7.82 -10.88 -9.56
N LYS A 47 -7.45 -11.58 -10.65
CA LYS A 47 -6.14 -11.44 -11.29
C LYS A 47 -5.83 -9.98 -11.65
N GLY A 48 -6.79 -9.29 -12.26
CA GLY A 48 -6.65 -7.87 -12.60
C GLY A 48 -6.42 -6.99 -11.37
N SER A 49 -7.17 -7.23 -10.29
CA SER A 49 -6.99 -6.51 -9.02
C SER A 49 -5.62 -6.74 -8.41
N ILE A 50 -5.12 -7.98 -8.41
CA ILE A 50 -3.78 -8.31 -7.89
C ILE A 50 -2.70 -7.54 -8.65
N VAL A 51 -2.75 -7.57 -9.99
CA VAL A 51 -1.77 -6.84 -10.83
C VAL A 51 -1.85 -5.34 -10.58
N HIS A 52 -3.06 -4.79 -10.48
CA HIS A 52 -3.26 -3.37 -10.20
C HIS A 52 -2.72 -2.96 -8.83
N GLN A 53 -2.98 -3.77 -7.79
CA GLN A 53 -2.46 -3.53 -6.44
C GLN A 53 -0.93 -3.60 -6.39
N LYS A 54 -0.32 -4.55 -7.10
CA LYS A 54 1.15 -4.63 -7.24
C LYS A 54 1.72 -3.35 -7.86
N LYS A 55 1.15 -2.90 -8.98
CA LYS A 55 1.57 -1.64 -9.63
C LYS A 55 1.41 -0.43 -8.72
N GLN A 56 0.30 -0.32 -8.00
CA GLN A 56 0.09 0.77 -7.04
C GLN A 56 1.10 0.74 -5.90
N LYS A 57 1.43 -0.46 -5.39
CA LYS A 57 2.45 -0.62 -4.34
C LYS A 57 3.83 -0.20 -4.84
N GLU A 58 4.23 -0.67 -6.01
CA GLU A 58 5.51 -0.30 -6.64
C GLU A 58 5.61 1.22 -6.87
N ALA A 59 4.55 1.85 -7.38
CA ALA A 59 4.51 3.30 -7.59
C ALA A 59 4.63 4.09 -6.27
N LYS A 60 3.95 3.63 -5.20
CA LYS A 60 4.05 4.25 -3.87
C LYS A 60 5.45 4.08 -3.27
N GLU A 61 6.05 2.91 -3.41
CA GLU A 61 7.42 2.66 -2.94
C GLU A 61 8.45 3.52 -3.69
N HIS A 62 8.28 3.70 -4.99
CA HIS A 62 9.13 4.59 -5.79
C HIS A 62 9.00 6.05 -5.32
N ALA A 63 7.77 6.55 -5.21
CA ALA A 63 7.52 7.92 -4.74
C ALA A 63 8.05 8.16 -3.32
N ALA A 64 7.95 7.16 -2.43
CA ALA A 64 8.52 7.25 -1.08
C ALA A 64 10.05 7.35 -1.10
N LYS A 65 10.73 6.54 -1.94
CA LYS A 65 12.19 6.61 -2.11
C LYS A 65 12.65 7.95 -2.67
N GLU A 66 11.93 8.49 -3.65
CA GLU A 66 12.23 9.81 -4.22
C GLU A 66 12.04 10.92 -3.18
N ALA A 67 10.96 10.87 -2.39
CA ALA A 67 10.71 11.82 -1.33
C ALA A 67 11.78 11.75 -0.22
N GLU A 68 12.21 10.55 0.16
CA GLU A 68 13.30 10.35 1.13
C GLU A 68 14.63 10.90 0.60
N ALA A 69 14.99 10.60 -0.65
CA ALA A 69 16.20 11.12 -1.29
C ALA A 69 16.18 12.65 -1.39
N ALA A 70 15.03 13.24 -1.74
CA ALA A 70 14.85 14.68 -1.78
C ALA A 70 14.98 15.31 -0.38
N ALA A 71 14.40 14.70 0.65
CA ALA A 71 14.51 15.16 2.03
C ALA A 71 15.96 15.07 2.55
N ALA A 72 16.66 13.98 2.26
CA ALA A 72 18.08 13.80 2.61
C ALA A 72 18.97 14.86 1.93
N TYR A 73 18.73 15.13 0.64
CA TYR A 73 19.45 16.18 -0.08
C TYR A 73 19.19 17.58 0.52
N GLN A 74 17.94 17.88 0.86
CA GLN A 74 17.60 19.15 1.53
C GLN A 74 18.26 19.28 2.90
N ALA A 75 18.29 18.19 3.68
CA ALA A 75 18.95 18.17 4.99
C ALA A 75 20.47 18.38 4.86
N ALA A 76 21.12 17.75 3.89
CA ALA A 76 22.54 17.94 3.61
C ALA A 76 22.88 19.36 3.15
N ARG A 77 21.93 20.04 2.49
CA ARG A 77 22.09 21.42 2.03
C ARG A 77 21.68 22.46 3.07
N ALA A 78 21.15 22.04 4.22
CA ALA A 78 20.78 22.95 5.29
C ALA A 78 22.04 23.62 5.87
N PRO A 79 22.03 24.95 6.07
CA PRO A 79 23.21 25.66 6.56
C PRO A 79 23.52 25.26 8.02
N VAL A 80 24.81 25.07 8.30
CA VAL A 80 25.37 24.56 9.57
C VAL A 80 24.95 25.31 10.84
N TRP A 81 24.50 26.57 10.74
CA TRP A 81 23.99 27.33 11.89
C TRP A 81 22.61 26.84 12.38
N ARG A 82 21.90 26.03 11.59
CA ARG A 82 20.57 25.48 11.95
C ARG A 82 20.66 24.14 12.70
N SER A 83 21.80 23.44 12.66
CA SER A 83 21.93 22.06 13.15
C SER A 83 22.32 21.93 14.63
N GLY A 84 22.48 23.03 15.37
CA GLY A 84 23.09 23.02 16.70
C GLY A 84 22.62 24.09 17.70
N ALA A 85 21.33 24.46 17.71
CA ALA A 85 20.81 25.34 18.76
C ALA A 85 20.32 24.51 19.98
N PRO A 86 21.00 24.53 21.14
CA PRO A 86 20.35 24.14 22.39
C PRO A 86 19.21 25.12 22.65
N ALA A 87 18.09 24.61 23.17
CA ALA A 87 16.95 25.40 23.58
C ALA A 87 17.39 26.41 24.67
N VAL A 88 17.74 27.62 24.25
CA VAL A 88 17.91 28.76 25.16
C VAL A 88 16.51 29.15 25.63
N GLY A 89 16.26 28.91 26.90
CA GLY A 89 15.03 29.29 27.57
C GLY A 89 14.81 30.79 27.59
N GLY A 90 13.57 31.17 27.89
CA GLY A 90 13.23 32.54 28.28
C GLY A 90 12.12 33.15 27.44
N ALA A 91 10.88 33.03 27.93
CA ALA A 91 9.87 34.06 27.75
C ALA A 91 9.08 34.12 29.05
N GLY A 92 9.47 35.08 29.91
CA GLY A 92 8.86 35.30 31.21
C GLY A 92 7.44 35.84 31.09
N ASN A 93 6.56 35.33 31.96
CA ASN A 93 5.27 35.94 32.22
C ASN A 93 5.48 37.13 33.17
N GLY A 94 5.52 38.34 32.63
CA GLY A 94 5.47 39.58 33.39
C GLY A 94 4.05 39.83 33.89
N THR A 95 3.81 39.55 35.17
CA THR A 95 2.61 39.92 35.91
C THR A 95 2.56 41.45 36.05
N SER A 96 1.59 42.09 35.40
CA SER A 96 1.30 43.52 35.59
C SER A 96 0.46 43.68 36.85
N MET A 97 1.09 44.12 37.95
CA MET A 97 0.43 44.66 39.12
C MET A 97 0.73 46.16 39.15
N TYR A 98 -0.34 46.95 39.20
CA TYR A 98 -0.53 48.36 39.58
C TYR A 98 -1.50 49.03 38.60
#